data_AF-A0A8J6QF95-F1
#
_entry.id   AF-A0A8J6QF95-F1
#
_cell.length_a   1.000
_cell.length_b   1.000
_cell.length_c   1.000
_cell.angle_alpha   90.00
_cell.angle_beta   90.00
_cell.angle_gamma   90.00
#
_symmetry.space_group_name_H-M   'P 1'
#
loop_
_entity.id
_entity.type
_entity.pdbx_description
1 polymer ?
#
loop_
_entity_poly.entity_id
_entity_poly.type
_entity_poly.pdbx_seq_one_letter_code
_entity_poly.pdbx_strand_id
1 'polypeptide(L)'
;MDAIDLLLNRHSHANLAEPAPNKDELDIIVQAGLRAPDHAHLRPWRFIVYRGEGRQELADVLERAAINNPDLDQAAIDKAPKMPFRAPVVITVIAKVSAHPKVPPLEQHLSAGCAVMAMQQAALVLGYGGIWRSGVYATDPYVRDAYQLADDDEIVGFLYLGTAQGETRVAAMPLMEKYVEFIGD
;
A
#
# COMPACT_ATOMS: atom_id res chain seq x y z
N MET A 1 7.42 -16.24 13.70
CA MET A 1 8.19 -14.99 13.82
C MET A 1 7.73 -14.30 15.08
N ASP A 2 8.63 -13.92 15.98
CA ASP A 2 8.24 -13.07 17.11
C ASP A 2 8.11 -11.60 16.66
N ALA A 3 7.54 -10.76 17.53
CA ALA A 3 7.24 -9.38 17.16
C ALA A 3 8.49 -8.52 16.92
N ILE A 4 9.58 -8.73 17.66
CA ILE A 4 10.81 -7.96 17.47
C ILE A 4 11.49 -8.40 16.18
N ASP A 5 11.56 -9.70 15.93
CA ASP A 5 12.08 -10.26 14.69
C ASP A 5 11.34 -9.71 13.46
N LEU A 6 10.00 -9.63 13.51
CA LEU A 6 9.20 -8.98 12.46
C LEU A 6 9.60 -7.52 12.24
N LEU A 7 9.72 -6.73 13.30
CA LEU A 7 10.00 -5.30 13.19
C LEU A 7 11.39 -5.01 12.65
N LEU A 8 12.38 -5.82 13.03
CA LEU A 8 13.77 -5.65 12.63
C LEU A 8 14.10 -6.26 11.27
N ASN A 9 13.41 -7.34 10.87
CA ASN A 9 13.75 -8.11 9.67
C ASN A 9 12.69 -8.09 8.56
N ARG A 10 11.56 -7.38 8.73
CA ARG A 10 10.60 -7.17 7.65
C ARG A 10 11.26 -6.50 6.46
N HIS A 11 10.98 -7.04 5.28
CA HIS A 11 11.36 -6.45 4.01
C HIS A 11 10.26 -6.64 2.95
N SER A 12 10.32 -5.81 1.91
CA SER A 12 9.34 -5.85 0.82
C SER A 12 9.72 -6.90 -0.23
N HIS A 13 8.74 -7.66 -0.69
CA HIS A 13 8.90 -8.69 -1.71
C HIS A 13 8.33 -8.18 -3.04
N ALA A 14 9.19 -7.93 -4.02
CA ALA A 14 8.77 -7.31 -5.29
C ALA A 14 8.20 -8.32 -6.31
N ASN A 15 8.59 -9.60 -6.18
CA ASN A 15 8.15 -10.70 -7.04
C ASN A 15 7.17 -11.59 -6.27
N LEU A 16 5.91 -11.55 -6.66
CA LEU A 16 4.79 -12.17 -5.95
C LEU A 16 4.00 -13.04 -6.92
N ALA A 17 3.61 -14.22 -6.48
CA ALA A 17 2.82 -15.16 -7.27
C ALA A 17 1.71 -15.78 -6.41
N GLU A 18 0.91 -16.63 -7.04
CA GLU A 18 0.02 -17.54 -6.31
C GLU A 18 0.84 -18.51 -5.41
N PRO A 19 0.27 -19.00 -4.30
CA PRO A 19 -1.07 -18.69 -3.80
C PRO A 19 -1.17 -17.29 -3.17
N ALA A 20 -2.34 -16.66 -3.31
CA ALA A 20 -2.76 -15.51 -2.50
C ALA A 20 -3.09 -15.89 -1.05
N PRO A 21 -3.12 -14.91 -0.12
CA PRO A 21 -3.85 -15.06 1.14
C PRO A 21 -5.31 -15.39 0.86
N ASN A 22 -5.83 -16.38 1.57
CA ASN A 22 -7.24 -16.76 1.48
C ASN A 22 -8.13 -15.68 2.14
N LYS A 23 -9.45 -15.89 2.16
CA LYS A 23 -10.39 -14.91 2.71
C LYS A 23 -10.11 -14.59 4.18
N ASP A 24 -9.94 -15.60 5.03
CA ASP A 24 -9.79 -15.40 6.47
C ASP A 24 -8.43 -14.75 6.79
N GLU A 25 -7.39 -15.09 6.02
CA GLU A 25 -6.08 -14.44 6.10
C GLU A 25 -6.13 -12.98 5.63
N LEU A 26 -6.86 -12.67 4.57
CA LEU A 26 -7.10 -11.28 4.15
C LEU A 26 -7.86 -10.48 5.19
N ASP A 27 -8.84 -11.09 5.86
CA ASP A 27 -9.58 -10.44 6.94
C ASP A 27 -8.63 -10.08 8.11
N ILE A 28 -7.70 -10.98 8.47
CA ILE A 28 -6.64 -10.70 9.47
C ILE A 28 -5.73 -9.54 9.01
N ILE A 29 -5.31 -9.56 7.75
CA ILE A 29 -4.46 -8.51 7.17
C ILE A 29 -5.16 -7.16 7.28
N VAL A 30 -6.40 -7.06 6.81
CA VAL A 30 -7.20 -5.82 6.87
C VAL A 30 -7.43 -5.39 8.32
N GLN A 31 -7.73 -6.32 9.23
CA GLN A 31 -7.87 -6.01 10.67
C GLN A 31 -6.59 -5.41 11.25
N ALA A 32 -5.40 -5.87 10.85
CA ALA A 32 -4.14 -5.26 11.27
C ALA A 32 -4.04 -3.80 10.78
N GLY A 33 -4.45 -3.53 9.54
CA GLY A 33 -4.56 -2.16 9.01
C GLY A 33 -5.51 -1.27 9.82
N LEU A 34 -6.66 -1.81 10.22
CA LEU A 34 -7.66 -1.11 11.04
C LEU A 34 -7.21 -0.83 12.50
N ARG A 35 -6.04 -1.34 12.91
CA ARG A 35 -5.42 -1.08 14.22
C ARG A 35 -4.29 -0.04 14.16
N ALA A 36 -4.10 0.62 13.01
CA ALA A 36 -3.17 1.74 12.88
C ALA A 36 -3.44 2.86 13.91
N PRO A 37 -2.40 3.60 14.33
CA PRO A 37 -2.58 4.79 15.16
C PRO A 37 -3.45 5.83 14.43
N ASP A 38 -4.43 6.38 15.13
CA ASP A 38 -5.47 7.24 14.55
C ASP A 38 -5.94 8.26 15.60
N HIS A 39 -5.49 9.51 15.43
CA HIS A 39 -5.80 10.60 16.35
C HIS A 39 -7.30 10.93 16.25
N ALA A 40 -7.97 10.92 17.40
CA ALA A 40 -9.42 11.10 17.54
C ALA A 40 -10.26 9.97 16.90
N HIS A 41 -9.65 8.83 16.54
CA HIS A 41 -10.35 7.65 16.02
C HIS A 41 -11.22 7.95 14.79
N LEU A 42 -10.71 8.77 13.86
CA LEU A 42 -11.44 9.22 12.68
C LEU A 42 -11.62 8.11 11.63
N ARG A 43 -10.77 7.08 11.68
CA ARG A 43 -10.69 5.96 10.74
C ARG A 43 -10.62 6.46 9.30
N PRO A 44 -9.61 7.29 8.96
CA PRO A 44 -9.57 8.04 7.70
C PRO A 44 -9.13 7.16 6.54
N TRP A 45 -9.69 5.98 6.37
CA TRP A 45 -9.24 5.01 5.37
C TRP A 45 -10.39 4.34 4.62
N ARG A 46 -10.16 4.10 3.33
CA ARG A 46 -10.95 3.22 2.48
C ARG A 46 -9.99 2.24 1.80
N PHE A 47 -10.25 0.95 1.97
CA PHE A 47 -9.47 -0.13 1.34
C PHE A 47 -10.29 -0.76 0.23
N ILE A 48 -9.70 -0.89 -0.97
CA ILE A 48 -10.33 -1.57 -2.11
C ILE A 48 -9.46 -2.77 -2.46
N VAL A 49 -10.00 -3.96 -2.24
CA VAL A 49 -9.28 -5.23 -2.40
C VAL A 49 -9.58 -5.84 -3.76
N TYR A 50 -8.57 -5.89 -4.63
CA TYR A 50 -8.63 -6.51 -5.94
C TYR A 50 -7.98 -7.90 -5.92
N ARG A 51 -8.73 -8.93 -6.31
CA ARG A 51 -8.26 -10.32 -6.39
C ARG A 51 -8.95 -11.06 -7.53
N GLY A 52 -8.33 -12.13 -8.03
CA GLY A 52 -8.87 -12.89 -9.15
C GLY A 52 -9.08 -11.99 -10.38
N GLU A 53 -10.25 -12.09 -11.00
CA GLU A 53 -10.67 -11.27 -12.14
C GLU A 53 -10.91 -9.80 -11.77
N GLY A 54 -11.18 -9.48 -10.50
CA GLY A 54 -11.38 -8.10 -10.05
C GLY A 54 -10.17 -7.19 -10.26
N ARG A 55 -8.96 -7.76 -10.41
CA ARG A 55 -7.74 -6.99 -10.77
C ARG A 55 -7.85 -6.33 -12.14
N GLN A 56 -8.74 -6.80 -13.01
CA GLN A 56 -9.01 -6.16 -14.30
C GLN A 56 -9.59 -4.75 -14.12
N GLU A 57 -10.42 -4.52 -13.10
CA GLU A 57 -10.97 -3.19 -12.83
C GLU A 57 -9.86 -2.16 -12.54
N LEU A 58 -8.88 -2.54 -11.71
CA LEU A 58 -7.71 -1.70 -11.48
C LEU A 58 -6.87 -1.56 -12.76
N ALA A 59 -6.73 -2.62 -13.56
CA ALA A 59 -5.96 -2.57 -14.81
C ALA A 59 -6.54 -1.56 -15.80
N ASP A 60 -7.87 -1.55 -15.97
CA ASP A 60 -8.58 -0.64 -16.86
C ASP A 60 -8.43 0.83 -16.40
N VAL A 61 -8.51 1.06 -15.08
CA VAL A 61 -8.29 2.40 -14.50
C VAL A 61 -6.86 2.88 -14.77
N LEU A 62 -5.86 2.04 -14.53
CA LEU A 62 -4.46 2.40 -14.75
C LEU A 62 -4.13 2.59 -16.24
N GLU A 63 -4.69 1.77 -17.13
CA GLU A 63 -4.53 1.93 -18.57
C GLU A 63 -5.13 3.26 -19.05
N ARG A 64 -6.35 3.58 -18.62
CA ARG A 64 -6.99 4.83 -19.00
C ARG A 64 -6.24 6.05 -18.49
N ALA A 65 -5.78 6.00 -17.24
CA ALA A 65 -4.91 7.02 -16.66
C ALA A 65 -3.64 7.22 -17.51
N ALA A 66 -3.00 6.11 -17.91
CA ALA A 66 -1.79 6.18 -18.71
C ALA A 66 -2.03 6.80 -20.10
N ILE A 67 -3.10 6.41 -20.79
CA ILE A 67 -3.49 6.97 -22.10
C ILE A 67 -3.77 8.47 -22.01
N ASN A 68 -4.38 8.92 -20.91
CA ASN A 68 -4.75 10.32 -20.71
C ASN A 68 -3.56 11.19 -20.28
N ASN A 69 -2.43 10.60 -19.89
CA ASN A 69 -1.28 11.31 -19.37
C ASN A 69 -0.27 11.60 -20.50
N PRO A 70 -0.12 12.87 -20.92
CA PRO A 70 0.76 13.23 -22.03
C PRO A 70 2.25 13.07 -21.74
N ASP A 71 2.64 12.94 -20.46
CA ASP A 71 4.03 12.77 -20.05
C ASP A 71 4.50 11.31 -20.10
N LEU A 72 3.58 10.36 -20.35
CA LEU A 72 3.89 8.93 -20.43
C LEU A 72 4.10 8.49 -21.89
N ASP A 73 5.13 7.68 -22.10
CA ASP A 73 5.43 7.08 -23.40
C ASP A 73 4.58 5.82 -23.66
N GLN A 74 4.62 5.32 -24.90
CA GLN A 74 3.88 4.11 -25.27
C GLN A 74 4.28 2.90 -24.41
N ALA A 75 5.54 2.81 -23.98
CA ALA A 75 6.01 1.73 -23.12
C ALA A 75 5.37 1.77 -21.73
N ALA A 76 5.18 2.97 -21.15
CA ALA A 76 4.46 3.17 -19.91
C ALA A 76 2.97 2.82 -20.05
N ILE A 77 2.33 3.24 -21.16
CA ILE A 77 0.94 2.91 -21.49
C ILE A 77 0.77 1.38 -21.57
N ASP A 78 1.59 0.69 -22.35
CA ASP A 78 1.54 -0.76 -22.53
C ASP A 78 1.83 -1.56 -21.24
N LYS A 79 2.48 -0.91 -20.26
CA LYS A 79 2.84 -1.50 -18.97
C LYS A 79 1.77 -1.28 -17.90
N ALA A 80 0.95 -0.24 -18.03
CA ALA A 80 -0.08 0.14 -17.06
C ALA A 80 -1.10 -0.99 -16.76
N PRO A 81 -1.79 -1.59 -17.75
CA PRO A 81 -2.77 -2.64 -17.49
C PRO A 81 -2.12 -3.92 -16.93
N LYS A 82 -0.82 -4.10 -17.11
CA LYS A 82 -0.07 -5.27 -16.59
C LYS A 82 0.32 -5.10 -15.13
N MET A 83 0.29 -3.89 -14.57
CA MET A 83 0.78 -3.63 -13.21
C MET A 83 -0.02 -4.36 -12.13
N PRO A 84 -1.37 -4.38 -12.14
CA PRO A 84 -2.17 -5.06 -11.12
C PRO A 84 -1.94 -6.58 -11.07
N PHE A 85 -1.54 -7.18 -12.19
CA PHE A 85 -1.29 -8.62 -12.30
C PHE A 85 0.10 -9.05 -11.79
N ARG A 86 0.92 -8.12 -11.28
CA ARG A 86 2.23 -8.44 -10.65
C ARG A 86 2.10 -9.14 -9.29
N ALA A 87 0.90 -9.24 -8.75
CA ALA A 87 0.59 -10.02 -7.57
C ALA A 87 -0.85 -10.56 -7.68
N PRO A 88 -1.18 -11.65 -6.97
CA PRO A 88 -2.53 -12.20 -6.99
C PRO A 88 -3.55 -11.35 -6.21
N VAL A 89 -3.10 -10.48 -5.29
CA VAL A 89 -3.93 -9.50 -4.58
C VAL A 89 -3.30 -8.11 -4.66
N VAL A 90 -4.13 -7.08 -4.85
CA VAL A 90 -3.75 -5.67 -4.72
C VAL A 90 -4.77 -4.96 -3.84
N ILE A 91 -4.32 -4.24 -2.82
CA ILE A 91 -5.18 -3.38 -1.99
C ILE A 91 -4.84 -1.93 -2.31
N THR A 92 -5.77 -1.20 -2.92
CA THR A 92 -5.67 0.26 -3.01
C THR A 92 -6.09 0.84 -1.66
N VAL A 93 -5.20 1.61 -1.06
CA VAL A 93 -5.37 2.23 0.26
C VAL A 93 -5.50 3.72 0.06
N ILE A 94 -6.68 4.22 0.39
CA ILE A 94 -7.05 5.63 0.25
C ILE A 94 -7.16 6.22 1.65
N ALA A 95 -6.48 7.33 1.89
CA ALA A 95 -6.77 8.20 3.01
C ALA A 95 -8.02 9.02 2.68
N LYS A 96 -9.11 8.77 3.40
CA LYS A 96 -10.37 9.51 3.28
C LYS A 96 -10.40 10.59 4.34
N VAL A 97 -10.00 11.79 3.97
CA VAL A 97 -9.80 12.90 4.89
C VAL A 97 -11.13 13.55 5.24
N SER A 98 -11.31 13.84 6.52
CA SER A 98 -12.42 14.63 7.03
C SER A 98 -11.90 15.90 7.69
N ALA A 99 -12.58 17.02 7.48
CA ALA A 99 -12.26 18.26 8.16
C ALA A 99 -12.46 18.08 9.68
N HIS A 100 -11.41 18.37 10.46
CA HIS A 100 -11.45 18.20 11.91
C HIS A 100 -10.70 19.34 12.61
N PRO A 101 -11.27 19.93 13.69
CA PRO A 101 -10.70 21.12 14.32
C PRO A 101 -9.35 20.91 15.01
N LYS A 102 -8.95 19.64 15.25
CA LYS A 102 -7.72 19.28 15.96
C LYS A 102 -6.82 18.29 15.23
N VAL A 103 -7.29 17.71 14.12
CA VAL A 103 -6.57 16.65 13.42
C VAL A 103 -6.37 17.11 11.98
N PRO A 104 -5.16 17.58 11.61
CA PRO A 104 -4.88 18.05 10.26
C PRO A 104 -4.91 16.88 9.25
N PRO A 105 -5.09 17.17 7.94
CA PRO A 105 -5.05 16.17 6.88
C PRO A 105 -3.80 15.28 6.94
N LEU A 106 -2.63 15.87 7.22
CA LEU A 106 -1.37 15.15 7.30
C LEU A 106 -1.41 13.98 8.31
N GLU A 107 -2.00 14.18 9.49
CA GLU A 107 -2.11 13.11 10.49
C GLU A 107 -3.02 11.98 10.00
N GLN A 108 -4.07 12.31 9.24
CA GLN A 108 -4.98 11.34 8.65
C GLN A 108 -4.29 10.54 7.52
N HIS A 109 -3.49 11.21 6.69
CA HIS A 109 -2.66 10.56 5.66
C HIS A 109 -1.64 9.61 6.29
N LEU A 110 -0.94 10.04 7.35
CA LEU A 110 0.03 9.22 8.07
C LEU A 110 -0.64 7.99 8.71
N SER A 111 -1.83 8.17 9.27
CA SER A 111 -2.63 7.08 9.83
C SER A 111 -2.96 6.01 8.78
N ALA A 112 -3.41 6.41 7.58
CA ALA A 112 -3.63 5.50 6.46
C ALA A 112 -2.33 4.85 5.97
N GLY A 113 -1.21 5.58 5.96
CA GLY A 113 0.12 5.03 5.66
C GLY A 113 0.57 3.94 6.65
N CYS A 114 0.34 4.17 7.95
CA CYS A 114 0.56 3.15 8.97
C CYS A 114 -0.31 1.92 8.74
N ALA A 115 -1.56 2.08 8.28
CA ALA A 115 -2.41 0.95 7.92
C ALA A 115 -1.82 0.10 6.79
N VAL A 116 -1.20 0.72 5.77
CA VAL A 116 -0.49 -0.03 4.71
C VAL A 116 0.65 -0.87 5.29
N MET A 117 1.47 -0.27 6.17
CA MET A 117 2.60 -0.96 6.79
C MET A 117 2.14 -2.11 7.70
N ALA A 118 1.07 -1.91 8.47
CA ALA A 118 0.50 -2.93 9.34
C ALA A 118 -0.06 -4.11 8.53
N MET A 119 -0.78 -3.84 7.43
CA MET A 119 -1.25 -4.88 6.50
C MET A 119 -0.09 -5.66 5.89
N GLN A 120 0.98 -4.98 5.47
CA GLN A 120 2.17 -5.63 4.91
C GLN A 120 2.87 -6.52 5.96
N GLN A 121 2.97 -6.07 7.21
CA GLN A 121 3.51 -6.85 8.32
C GLN A 121 2.67 -8.09 8.63
N ALA A 122 1.35 -7.95 8.67
CA ALA A 122 0.45 -9.07 8.89
C ALA A 122 0.57 -10.13 7.78
N ALA A 123 0.69 -9.69 6.52
CA ALA A 123 0.93 -10.61 5.40
C ALA A 123 2.23 -11.42 5.60
N LEU A 124 3.31 -10.76 6.03
CA LEU A 124 4.59 -11.43 6.32
C LEU A 124 4.47 -12.46 7.46
N VAL A 125 3.75 -12.13 8.53
CA VAL A 125 3.51 -13.07 9.65
C VAL A 125 2.71 -14.30 9.19
N LEU A 126 1.80 -14.12 8.25
CA LEU A 126 0.99 -15.19 7.65
C LEU A 126 1.75 -15.99 6.57
N GLY A 127 3.03 -15.68 6.30
CA GLY A 127 3.86 -16.41 5.34
C GLY A 127 3.81 -15.87 3.91
N TYR A 128 3.23 -14.69 3.70
CA TYR A 128 3.14 -14.03 2.39
C TYR A 128 4.16 -12.92 2.23
N GLY A 129 4.47 -12.59 0.98
CA GLY A 129 5.19 -11.38 0.62
C GLY A 129 4.24 -10.20 0.42
N GLY A 130 4.80 -9.00 0.53
CA GLY A 130 4.09 -7.79 0.14
C GLY A 130 5.02 -6.66 -0.25
N ILE A 131 4.53 -5.75 -1.09
CA ILE A 131 5.21 -4.51 -1.46
C ILE A 131 4.22 -3.36 -1.59
N TRP A 132 4.49 -2.27 -0.89
CA TRP A 132 3.78 -1.01 -1.03
C TRP A 132 4.37 -0.22 -2.21
N ARG A 133 3.52 0.10 -3.20
CA ARG A 133 3.85 0.97 -4.33
C ARG A 133 2.87 2.14 -4.40
N SER A 134 3.27 3.23 -5.02
CA SER A 134 2.39 4.35 -5.39
C SER A 134 2.65 4.69 -6.86
N GLY A 135 3.73 5.42 -7.14
CA GLY A 135 4.09 5.89 -8.47
C GLY A 135 3.12 6.96 -8.98
N VAL A 136 3.29 7.32 -10.26
CA VAL A 136 2.52 8.38 -10.93
C VAL A 136 1.00 8.21 -10.83
N TYR A 137 0.51 6.97 -10.74
CA TYR A 137 -0.92 6.65 -10.66
C TYR A 137 -1.56 6.97 -9.31
N ALA A 138 -0.81 7.11 -8.22
CA ALA A 138 -1.38 7.46 -6.92
C ALA A 138 -1.90 8.90 -6.89
N THR A 139 -1.29 9.79 -7.68
CA THR A 139 -1.63 11.21 -7.78
C THR A 139 -2.26 11.57 -9.12
N ASP A 140 -2.50 10.59 -10.00
CA ASP A 140 -3.03 10.83 -11.35
C ASP A 140 -4.48 11.34 -11.27
N PRO A 141 -4.83 12.45 -11.94
CA PRO A 141 -6.17 13.03 -11.85
C PRO A 141 -7.30 12.08 -12.27
N TYR A 142 -7.07 11.23 -13.27
CA TYR A 142 -8.07 10.27 -13.71
C TYR A 142 -8.28 9.17 -12.68
N VAL A 143 -7.20 8.68 -12.07
CA VAL A 143 -7.30 7.67 -10.99
C VAL A 143 -8.00 8.26 -9.76
N ARG A 144 -7.70 9.51 -9.40
CA ARG A 144 -8.39 10.23 -8.32
C ARG A 144 -9.90 10.35 -8.58
N ASP A 145 -10.29 10.70 -9.80
CA ASP A 145 -11.70 10.79 -10.21
C ASP A 145 -12.39 9.42 -10.20
N ALA A 146 -11.75 8.38 -10.73
CA ALA A 146 -12.26 7.01 -10.72
C ALA A 146 -12.59 6.50 -9.30
N TYR A 147 -11.85 6.95 -8.29
CA TYR A 147 -12.10 6.64 -6.89
C TYR A 147 -12.99 7.64 -6.14
N GLN A 148 -13.43 8.71 -6.80
CA GLN A 148 -14.25 9.78 -6.22
C GLN A 148 -13.55 10.41 -5.01
N LEU A 149 -12.27 10.76 -5.21
CA LEU A 149 -11.46 11.43 -4.19
C LEU A 149 -11.83 12.92 -4.10
N ALA A 150 -12.00 13.39 -2.88
CA ALA A 150 -12.06 14.81 -2.57
C ALA A 150 -10.65 15.43 -2.63
N ASP A 151 -10.57 16.76 -2.52
CA ASP A 151 -9.31 17.50 -2.67
C ASP A 151 -8.22 17.01 -1.70
N ASP A 152 -8.57 16.82 -0.41
CA ASP A 152 -7.62 16.37 0.62
C ASP A 152 -7.44 14.84 0.69
N ASP A 153 -8.23 14.06 -0.06
CA ASP A 153 -8.05 12.61 -0.10
C ASP A 153 -6.79 12.24 -0.87
N GLU A 154 -6.14 11.15 -0.46
CA GLU A 154 -4.94 10.66 -1.11
C GLU A 154 -4.94 9.14 -1.27
N ILE A 155 -4.48 8.65 -2.43
CA ILE A 155 -4.10 7.25 -2.55
C ILE A 155 -2.73 7.10 -1.89
N VAL A 156 -2.70 6.68 -0.63
CA VAL A 156 -1.44 6.47 0.08
C VAL A 156 -0.66 5.29 -0.50
N GLY A 157 -1.34 4.32 -1.14
CA GLY A 157 -0.64 3.28 -1.88
C GLY A 157 -1.49 2.16 -2.47
N PHE A 158 -0.83 1.37 -3.30
CA PHE A 158 -1.22 0.06 -3.79
C PHE A 158 -0.36 -1.00 -3.09
N LEU A 159 -0.94 -1.75 -2.17
CA LEU A 159 -0.29 -2.86 -1.48
C LEU A 159 -0.49 -4.14 -2.28
N TYR A 160 0.59 -4.62 -2.91
CA TYR A 160 0.60 -5.90 -3.61
C TYR A 160 0.91 -7.01 -2.63
N LEU A 161 0.13 -8.11 -2.65
CA LEU A 161 0.27 -9.26 -1.76
C LEU A 161 0.23 -10.57 -2.55
N GLY A 162 1.02 -11.54 -2.11
CA GLY A 162 1.06 -12.89 -2.69
C GLY A 162 2.19 -13.72 -2.09
N THR A 163 2.39 -14.93 -2.57
CA THR A 163 3.54 -15.74 -2.16
C THR A 163 4.82 -15.20 -2.80
N ALA A 164 5.81 -14.88 -1.97
CA ALA A 164 7.11 -14.40 -2.42
C ALA A 164 7.83 -15.44 -3.29
N GLN A 165 8.46 -15.00 -4.38
CA GLN A 165 9.21 -15.85 -5.30
C GLN A 165 10.67 -15.40 -5.41
N GLY A 166 11.58 -16.37 -5.39
CA GLY A 166 13.01 -16.15 -5.50
C GLY A 166 13.62 -15.48 -4.26
N GLU A 167 14.91 -15.16 -4.36
CA GLU A 167 15.61 -14.45 -3.30
C GLU A 167 15.17 -12.99 -3.23
N THR A 168 14.86 -12.53 -2.02
CA THR A 168 14.57 -11.12 -1.80
C THR A 168 15.80 -10.45 -1.21
N ARG A 169 16.24 -9.37 -1.87
CA ARG A 169 17.36 -8.58 -1.38
C ARG A 169 16.94 -7.85 -0.11
N VAL A 170 17.49 -8.28 1.02
CA VAL A 170 17.35 -7.59 2.29
C VAL A 170 18.39 -6.46 2.33
N ALA A 171 17.92 -5.22 2.52
CA ALA A 171 18.83 -4.09 2.72
C ALA A 171 19.53 -4.25 4.08
N ALA A 172 20.81 -3.90 4.15
CA ALA A 172 21.50 -3.85 5.44
C ALA A 172 20.84 -2.81 6.34
N MET A 173 20.77 -3.11 7.65
CA MET A 173 20.30 -2.15 8.64
C MET A 173 21.13 -0.86 8.56
N PRO A 174 20.49 0.32 8.52
CA PRO A 174 21.22 1.59 8.52
C PRO A 174 22.01 1.77 9.81
N LEU A 175 23.12 2.52 9.73
CA LEU A 175 23.86 2.96 10.91
C LEU A 175 23.00 3.93 11.72
N MET A 176 22.63 3.54 12.95
CA MET A 176 21.69 4.28 13.79
C MET A 176 22.17 5.71 14.08
N GLU A 177 23.48 5.90 14.26
CA GLU A 177 24.07 7.21 14.58
C GLU A 177 23.86 8.27 13.48
N LYS A 178 23.47 7.87 12.26
CA LYS A 178 23.17 8.82 11.18
C LYS A 178 21.77 9.42 11.27
N TYR A 179 20.88 8.84 12.07
CA TYR A 179 19.45 9.17 12.06
C TYR A 179 18.89 9.48 13.45
N VAL A 180 19.68 9.29 14.51
CA VAL A 180 19.24 9.45 15.90
C VAL A 180 20.20 10.36 16.65
N GLU A 181 19.65 11.35 17.32
CA GLU A 181 20.34 12.20 18.28
C GLU A 181 19.79 11.92 19.68
N PHE A 182 20.66 11.56 20.62
CA PHE A 182 20.29 11.36 22.02
C PHE A 182 20.60 12.63 22.80
N ILE A 183 19.58 13.21 23.46
CA ILE A 183 19.70 14.42 24.28
C ILE A 183 19.42 14.04 25.72
N GLY A 184 20.35 14.36 26.63
CA GLY A 184 20.18 14.14 28.07
C GLY A 184 20.78 12.84 28.62
N ASP A 185 21.58 12.15 27.80
CA ASP A 185 22.55 11.13 28.24
C ASP A 185 23.89 11.76 28.63
#